data_AF-M4BV18-F1
#
_entry.id   AF-M4BV18-F1
#
_cell.length_a   1.000
_cell.length_b   1.000
_cell.length_c   1.000
_cell.angle_alpha   90.00
_cell.angle_beta   90.00
_cell.angle_gamma   90.00
#
_symmetry.space_group_name_H-M   'P 1'
#
loop_
_entity.id
_entity.type
_entity.pdbx_description
1 polymer ?
#
loop_
_entity_poly.entity_id
_entity_poly.type
_entity_poly.pdbx_seq_one_letter_code
_entity_poly.pdbx_strand_id
1 'polypeptide(L)'
;MASDSSEEDEPIVTAPATTPSSDQNKTWMDEDADEEEEDADLSQLQRQHSPKFKRCVAAVSENKWDTEAWVTLMDEVQLLPIAEAREHYEAFLAQFATAGRWWKLYAAHELREKQYGRVQEIIKKSLMQLRCPHVDLWRFYLDFTKVAKLDVAVDSKDPSAIAAARELMSDAFELAIERVGGSIDAAPIWLMYLAFVQEEQDPQAFLNVRKLYHRMVMVPLNGMETIWRDYEKFERAIPNNEALAQNFFKVFRPKFDAARAVLRDRAKLYDQVNTNALAVPATSSRADAADMANWQNILALEMSNPERLDALRLKSRMRYTLELFVSVKRLYPEAWYQYASYENQVNDPDAAVSVFERAIAAIPDSSYLHFAFADHYEIRGDIAAAKAIYEKLIEAHVSALTYVTYQRFARRAYGTKGLSEARAVFKRARKDEREGACTYHVFAASAITLKAEKTLRLRFLSLA
;
A
#
# COMPACT_ATOMS: atom_id res chain seq x y z
N MET A 1 82.14 81.42 -24.91
CA MET A 1 82.28 80.98 -23.51
C MET A 1 81.68 79.57 -23.47
N ALA A 2 82.48 78.55 -23.81
CA ALA A 2 83.19 77.67 -22.86
C ALA A 2 82.19 76.93 -21.97
N SER A 3 82.02 75.60 -21.97
CA SER A 3 82.76 74.42 -22.46
C SER A 3 81.74 73.24 -22.52
N ASP A 4 81.67 72.40 -23.57
CA ASP A 4 82.35 71.09 -23.70
C ASP A 4 81.86 70.05 -22.63
N SER A 5 81.45 68.81 -22.89
CA SER A 5 81.49 67.90 -24.05
C SER A 5 80.46 66.76 -23.84
N SER A 6 80.31 65.96 -24.90
CA SER A 6 79.83 64.57 -25.08
C SER A 6 79.97 63.61 -23.86
N GLU A 7 79.36 62.43 -23.71
CA GLU A 7 78.99 61.31 -24.61
C GLU A 7 78.39 60.19 -23.69
N GLU A 8 77.61 59.26 -24.26
CA GLU A 8 77.43 57.85 -23.84
C GLU A 8 76.72 57.61 -22.46
N ASP A 9 75.69 56.77 -22.33
CA ASP A 9 75.72 55.32 -22.52
C ASP A 9 74.31 54.68 -22.63
N GLU A 10 74.33 53.45 -23.12
CA GLU A 10 73.36 52.66 -23.87
C GLU A 10 72.02 52.20 -23.20
N PRO A 11 71.06 51.74 -24.02
CA PRO A 11 69.83 51.06 -23.60
C PRO A 11 69.90 49.52 -23.71
N ILE A 12 68.88 48.84 -23.13
CA ILE A 12 68.18 47.60 -23.58
C ILE A 12 67.99 46.52 -22.48
N VAL A 13 66.72 46.42 -22.02
CA VAL A 13 65.87 45.19 -21.88
C VAL A 13 66.25 44.20 -20.75
N THR A 14 65.38 43.67 -19.88
CA THR A 14 63.96 43.26 -19.96
C THR A 14 63.43 43.00 -18.54
N ALA A 15 62.13 43.23 -18.31
CA ALA A 15 61.27 42.27 -17.61
C ALA A 15 59.78 42.53 -17.98
N PRO A 16 59.05 41.55 -18.56
CA PRO A 16 57.60 41.61 -18.82
C PRO A 16 56.84 40.99 -17.61
N ALA A 17 55.52 40.98 -17.43
CA ALA A 17 54.28 41.14 -18.20
C ALA A 17 53.18 41.51 -17.14
N THR A 18 51.96 41.99 -17.36
CA THR A 18 50.94 41.74 -18.40
C THR A 18 49.80 42.77 -18.16
N THR A 19 49.10 43.16 -19.22
CA THR A 19 48.08 44.22 -19.35
C THR A 19 46.75 43.99 -18.60
N PRO A 20 45.95 45.05 -18.34
CA PRO A 20 44.69 44.94 -17.60
C PRO A 20 43.55 44.40 -18.46
N SER A 21 42.66 43.68 -17.78
CA SER A 21 41.49 42.93 -18.23
C SER A 21 40.50 43.69 -19.11
N SER A 22 40.16 43.09 -20.25
CA SER A 22 38.92 43.33 -21.01
C SER A 22 37.94 42.18 -20.76
N ASP A 23 37.18 42.22 -19.66
CA ASP A 23 36.38 41.08 -19.19
C ASP A 23 34.95 41.47 -18.78
N GLN A 24 34.23 42.17 -19.66
CA GLN A 24 32.80 42.46 -19.45
C GLN A 24 31.90 42.25 -20.67
N ASN A 25 32.39 41.64 -21.75
CA ASN A 25 31.57 41.43 -22.95
C ASN A 25 31.60 40.00 -23.50
N LYS A 26 31.93 39.01 -22.66
CA LYS A 26 31.98 37.60 -23.05
C LYS A 26 31.12 36.64 -22.20
N THR A 27 30.45 37.14 -21.16
CA THR A 27 29.63 36.30 -20.26
C THR A 27 28.16 36.23 -20.66
N TRP A 28 27.68 37.12 -21.54
CA TRP A 28 26.26 37.15 -21.97
C TRP A 28 25.96 36.28 -23.20
N MET A 29 26.97 35.69 -23.85
CA MET A 29 26.76 34.84 -25.04
C MET A 29 26.99 33.35 -24.76
N ASP A 30 27.54 32.99 -23.60
CA ASP A 30 27.73 31.60 -23.21
C ASP A 30 26.56 31.10 -22.32
N GLU A 31 25.91 31.97 -21.53
CA GLU A 31 24.69 31.59 -20.77
C GLU A 31 23.49 31.34 -21.70
N ASP A 32 23.32 32.14 -22.76
CA ASP A 32 22.27 31.91 -23.77
C ASP A 32 22.52 30.63 -24.59
N ALA A 33 23.79 30.23 -24.79
CA ALA A 33 24.14 29.02 -25.54
C ALA A 33 23.98 27.75 -24.68
N ASP A 34 24.28 27.84 -23.38
CA ASP A 34 24.06 26.75 -22.42
C ASP A 34 22.55 26.59 -22.09
N GLU A 35 21.78 27.69 -21.99
CA GLU A 35 20.31 27.64 -21.87
C GLU A 35 19.65 27.13 -23.17
N GLU A 36 20.13 27.53 -24.35
CA GLU A 36 19.64 26.99 -25.63
C GLU A 36 20.04 25.51 -25.84
N GLU A 37 21.19 25.05 -25.34
CA GLU A 37 21.56 23.62 -25.36
C GLU A 37 20.77 22.80 -24.33
N GLU A 38 20.54 23.29 -23.11
CA GLU A 38 19.69 22.63 -22.11
C GLU A 38 18.21 22.60 -22.54
N ASP A 39 17.67 23.68 -23.13
CA ASP A 39 16.33 23.72 -23.72
C ASP A 39 16.25 22.91 -25.03
N ALA A 40 17.34 22.80 -25.80
CA ALA A 40 17.42 21.89 -26.93
C ALA A 40 17.44 20.43 -26.50
N ASP A 41 18.10 20.07 -25.39
CA ASP A 41 18.13 18.72 -24.83
C ASP A 41 16.80 18.36 -24.15
N LEU A 42 16.20 19.27 -23.37
CA LEU A 42 14.83 19.12 -22.84
C LEU A 42 13.80 19.01 -23.97
N SER A 43 13.95 19.80 -25.03
CA SER A 43 13.04 19.74 -26.19
C SER A 43 13.30 18.54 -27.10
N GLN A 44 14.50 17.94 -27.09
CA GLN A 44 14.79 16.66 -27.75
C GLN A 44 14.23 15.48 -26.97
N LEU A 45 14.33 15.47 -25.63
CA LEU A 45 13.65 14.52 -24.74
C LEU A 45 12.12 14.61 -24.89
N GLN A 46 11.56 15.82 -24.93
CA GLN A 46 10.14 16.03 -25.19
C GLN A 46 9.73 15.67 -26.63
N ARG A 47 10.63 15.61 -27.62
CA ARG A 47 10.32 15.19 -29.00
C ARG A 47 10.17 13.68 -29.16
N GLN A 48 10.64 12.87 -28.22
CA GLN A 48 10.60 11.39 -28.32
C GLN A 48 9.26 10.77 -27.89
N HIS A 49 8.45 11.49 -27.11
CA HIS A 49 7.19 10.95 -26.64
C HIS A 49 6.05 11.13 -27.65
N SER A 50 5.30 10.04 -27.87
CA SER A 50 4.11 10.01 -28.73
C SER A 50 3.17 11.18 -28.43
N PRO A 51 2.52 11.80 -29.45
CA PRO A 51 1.48 12.82 -29.23
C PRO A 51 0.37 12.34 -28.28
N LYS A 52 0.11 11.02 -28.26
CA LYS A 52 -0.82 10.37 -27.34
C LYS A 52 -0.33 10.43 -25.89
N PHE A 53 0.96 10.18 -25.65
CA PHE A 53 1.59 10.29 -24.34
C PHE A 53 1.45 11.70 -23.76
N LYS A 54 1.76 12.73 -24.55
CA LYS A 54 1.64 14.13 -24.12
C LYS A 54 0.20 14.51 -23.75
N ARG A 55 -0.79 14.05 -24.52
CA ARG A 55 -2.21 14.26 -24.22
C ARG A 55 -2.62 13.57 -22.92
N CYS A 56 -2.16 12.34 -22.69
CA CYS A 56 -2.47 11.61 -21.46
C CYS A 56 -1.82 12.26 -20.24
N VAL A 57 -0.56 12.73 -20.33
CA VAL A 57 0.09 13.49 -19.25
C VAL A 57 -0.68 14.78 -18.93
N ALA A 58 -1.09 15.52 -19.97
CA ALA A 58 -1.90 16.72 -19.78
C ALA A 58 -3.25 16.40 -19.11
N ALA A 59 -3.96 15.38 -19.58
CA ALA A 59 -5.24 14.95 -19.00
C ALA A 59 -5.11 14.51 -17.53
N VAL A 60 -4.05 13.80 -17.19
CA VAL A 60 -3.73 13.39 -15.82
C VAL A 60 -3.39 14.60 -14.93
N SER A 61 -2.68 15.59 -15.47
CA SER A 61 -2.35 16.81 -14.73
C SER A 61 -3.58 17.68 -14.45
N GLU A 62 -4.56 17.67 -15.37
CA GLU A 62 -5.83 18.37 -15.23
C GLU A 62 -6.77 17.65 -14.26
N ASN A 63 -6.88 16.32 -14.39
CA ASN A 63 -7.68 15.47 -13.50
C ASN A 63 -6.85 14.30 -12.95
N LYS A 64 -6.34 14.47 -11.73
CA LYS A 64 -5.53 13.47 -11.03
C LYS A 64 -6.23 12.12 -10.81
N TRP A 65 -7.56 12.09 -10.88
CA TRP A 65 -8.38 10.90 -10.62
C TRP A 65 -8.94 10.26 -11.90
N ASP A 66 -8.53 10.71 -13.09
CA ASP A 66 -8.92 10.09 -14.36
C ASP A 66 -8.21 8.74 -14.56
N THR A 67 -8.91 7.67 -14.21
CA THR A 67 -8.38 6.30 -14.26
C THR A 67 -8.09 5.83 -15.68
N GLU A 68 -8.85 6.27 -16.69
CA GLU A 68 -8.66 5.86 -18.08
C GLU A 68 -7.44 6.53 -18.69
N ALA A 69 -7.25 7.82 -18.42
CA ALA A 69 -6.06 8.56 -18.85
C ALA A 69 -4.79 7.96 -18.23
N TRP A 70 -4.83 7.62 -16.94
CA TRP A 70 -3.72 6.96 -16.26
C TRP A 70 -3.40 5.58 -16.82
N VAL A 71 -4.39 4.71 -17.03
CA VAL A 71 -4.15 3.38 -17.62
C VAL A 71 -3.53 3.50 -19.01
N THR A 72 -4.06 4.41 -19.84
CA THR A 72 -3.54 4.66 -21.19
C THR A 72 -2.10 5.20 -21.15
N LEU A 73 -1.80 6.12 -20.23
CA LEU A 73 -0.44 6.62 -20.03
C LEU A 73 0.51 5.48 -19.66
N MET A 74 0.11 4.65 -18.70
CA MET A 74 0.97 3.58 -18.20
C MET A 74 1.22 2.46 -19.22
N ASP A 75 0.29 2.21 -20.14
CA ASP A 75 0.52 1.30 -21.27
C ASP A 75 1.60 1.84 -22.24
N GLU A 76 1.65 3.15 -22.46
CA GLU A 76 2.73 3.78 -23.25
C GLU A 76 4.06 3.80 -22.47
N VAL A 77 4.03 3.99 -21.14
CA VAL A 77 5.22 3.97 -20.27
C VAL A 77 5.94 2.61 -20.29
N GLN A 78 5.22 1.50 -20.51
CA GLN A 78 5.83 0.18 -20.64
C GLN A 78 6.72 0.01 -21.87
N LEU A 79 6.55 0.87 -22.87
CA LEU A 79 7.33 0.87 -24.11
C LEU A 79 8.59 1.74 -24.01
N LEU A 80 8.65 2.64 -23.02
CA LEU A 80 9.79 3.52 -22.80
C LEU A 80 10.96 2.78 -22.14
N PRO A 81 12.21 3.27 -22.29
CA PRO A 81 13.34 2.80 -21.52
C PRO A 81 13.11 2.98 -20.01
N ILE A 82 13.67 2.09 -19.20
CA ILE A 82 13.43 2.08 -17.74
C ILE A 82 13.85 3.40 -17.05
N ALA A 83 14.86 4.10 -17.58
CA ALA A 83 15.38 5.32 -16.99
C ALA A 83 14.29 6.40 -16.87
N GLU A 84 13.54 6.62 -17.96
CA GLU A 84 12.43 7.57 -18.02
C GLU A 84 11.15 6.98 -17.41
N ALA A 85 10.89 5.69 -17.64
CA ALA A 85 9.67 5.05 -17.17
C ALA A 85 9.51 5.08 -15.64
N ARG A 86 10.62 5.08 -14.89
CA ARG A 86 10.65 5.10 -13.41
C ARG A 86 9.87 6.26 -12.82
N GLU A 87 10.12 7.47 -13.30
CA GLU A 87 9.47 8.68 -12.75
C GLU A 87 7.95 8.60 -12.94
N HIS A 88 7.51 8.07 -14.08
CA HIS A 88 6.10 7.85 -14.36
C HIS A 88 5.48 6.74 -13.50
N TYR A 89 6.20 5.62 -13.28
CA TYR A 89 5.76 4.58 -12.34
C TYR A 89 5.64 5.12 -10.92
N GLU A 90 6.62 5.89 -10.45
CA GLU A 90 6.62 6.45 -9.10
C GLU A 90 5.53 7.49 -8.92
N ALA A 91 5.30 8.36 -9.92
CA ALA A 91 4.19 9.31 -9.91
C ALA A 91 2.83 8.59 -9.88
N PHE A 92 2.64 7.56 -10.70
CA PHE A 92 1.41 6.76 -10.72
C PHE A 92 1.20 6.04 -9.38
N LEU A 93 2.24 5.42 -8.81
CA LEU A 93 2.15 4.66 -7.56
C LEU A 93 2.09 5.56 -6.32
N ALA A 94 2.54 6.81 -6.41
CA ALA A 94 2.28 7.81 -5.38
C ALA A 94 0.78 8.14 -5.30
N GLN A 95 0.11 8.22 -6.44
CA GLN A 95 -1.33 8.45 -6.51
C GLN A 95 -2.14 7.18 -6.19
N PHE A 96 -1.79 6.04 -6.78
CA PHE A 96 -2.48 4.76 -6.65
C PHE A 96 -1.59 3.70 -5.98
N ALA A 97 -1.26 3.93 -4.70
CA ALA A 97 -0.33 3.09 -3.95
C ALA A 97 -0.73 1.61 -3.88
N THR A 98 -2.02 1.28 -3.92
CA THR A 98 -2.52 -0.10 -3.76
C THR A 98 -2.71 -0.85 -5.09
N ALA A 99 -2.29 -0.27 -6.21
CA ALA A 99 -2.50 -0.86 -7.53
C ALA A 99 -1.54 -2.03 -7.81
N GLY A 100 -1.89 -3.23 -7.33
CA GLY A 100 -1.03 -4.42 -7.38
C GLY A 100 -0.60 -4.87 -8.78
N ARG A 101 -1.47 -4.69 -9.79
CA ARG A 101 -1.13 -4.96 -11.21
C ARG A 101 0.05 -4.13 -11.68
N TRP A 102 0.08 -2.84 -11.35
CA TRP A 102 1.11 -1.92 -11.80
C TRP A 102 2.42 -2.09 -11.03
N TRP A 103 2.35 -2.45 -9.74
CA TRP A 103 3.54 -2.89 -9.00
C TRP A 103 4.24 -4.09 -9.66
N LYS A 104 3.47 -5.08 -10.12
CA LYS A 104 4.01 -6.23 -10.86
C LYS A 104 4.66 -5.80 -12.17
N LEU A 105 3.99 -4.93 -12.94
CA LEU A 105 4.51 -4.46 -14.22
C LEU A 105 5.79 -3.64 -14.07
N TYR A 106 5.86 -2.78 -13.05
CA TYR A 106 7.06 -2.04 -12.70
C TYR A 106 8.22 -2.99 -12.33
N ALA A 107 7.95 -3.94 -11.44
CA ALA A 107 8.96 -4.91 -11.02
C ALA A 107 9.43 -5.82 -12.18
N ALA A 108 8.52 -6.21 -13.07
CA ALA A 108 8.86 -6.96 -14.27
C ALA A 108 9.72 -6.14 -15.25
N HIS A 109 9.46 -4.83 -15.37
CA HIS A 109 10.26 -3.95 -16.21
C HIS A 109 11.69 -3.81 -15.68
N GLU A 110 11.88 -3.56 -14.38
CA GLU A 110 13.21 -3.51 -13.76
C GLU A 110 13.94 -4.85 -13.84
N LEU A 111 13.21 -5.97 -13.81
CA LEU A 111 13.79 -7.30 -13.96
C LEU A 111 14.32 -7.55 -15.39
N ARG A 112 13.67 -7.02 -16.43
CA ARG A 112 14.18 -7.10 -17.83
C ARG A 112 15.57 -6.46 -17.94
N GLU A 113 15.79 -5.38 -17.22
CA GLU A 113 17.06 -4.63 -17.16
C GLU A 113 18.02 -5.17 -16.08
N LYS A 114 17.71 -6.32 -15.48
CA LYS A 114 18.53 -7.03 -14.48
C LYS A 114 18.84 -6.21 -13.22
N GLN A 115 17.96 -5.26 -12.85
CA GLN A 115 18.11 -4.45 -11.63
C GLN A 115 17.53 -5.14 -10.39
N TYR A 116 18.14 -6.25 -9.98
CA TYR A 116 17.64 -7.10 -8.89
C TYR A 116 17.45 -6.37 -7.54
N GLY A 117 18.33 -5.39 -7.23
CA GLY A 117 18.24 -4.62 -5.97
C GLY A 117 16.95 -3.80 -5.89
N ARG A 118 16.60 -3.09 -6.97
CA ARG A 118 15.36 -2.31 -7.03
C ARG A 118 14.12 -3.17 -7.01
N VAL A 119 14.16 -4.34 -7.67
CA VAL A 119 13.04 -5.30 -7.61
C VAL A 119 12.75 -5.72 -6.17
N GLN A 120 13.78 -5.96 -5.36
CA GLN A 120 13.61 -6.27 -3.93
C GLN A 120 12.98 -5.12 -3.14
N GLU A 121 13.40 -3.88 -3.39
CA GLU A 121 12.82 -2.69 -2.75
C GLU A 121 11.35 -2.49 -3.13
N ILE A 122 11.03 -2.67 -4.41
CA ILE A 122 9.66 -2.61 -4.94
C ILE A 122 8.79 -3.66 -4.25
N ILE A 123 9.24 -4.92 -4.22
CA ILE A 123 8.52 -6.02 -3.58
C ILE A 123 8.34 -5.75 -2.08
N LYS A 124 9.37 -5.27 -1.39
CA LYS A 124 9.31 -4.93 0.04
C LYS A 124 8.27 -3.82 0.28
N LYS A 125 8.27 -2.78 -0.54
CA LYS A 125 7.29 -1.68 -0.45
C LYS A 125 5.86 -2.17 -0.74
N SER A 126 5.66 -2.92 -1.83
CA SER A 126 4.33 -3.35 -2.26
C SER A 126 3.71 -4.44 -1.37
N LEU A 127 4.49 -5.47 -0.99
CA LEU A 127 3.99 -6.62 -0.23
C LEU A 127 4.05 -6.41 1.27
N MET A 128 5.12 -5.80 1.81
CA MET A 128 5.31 -5.71 3.26
C MET A 128 4.72 -4.42 3.85
N GLN A 129 4.98 -3.28 3.21
CA GLN A 129 4.51 -1.98 3.72
C GLN A 129 3.06 -1.71 3.31
N LEU A 130 2.75 -1.84 2.01
CA LEU A 130 1.42 -1.55 1.47
C LEU A 130 0.45 -2.73 1.58
N ARG A 131 0.96 -3.94 1.80
CA ARG A 131 0.18 -5.19 1.94
C ARG A 131 -0.78 -5.42 0.77
N CYS A 132 -0.33 -5.21 -0.46
CA CYS A 132 -1.15 -5.39 -1.65
C CYS A 132 -1.57 -6.88 -1.82
N PRO A 133 -2.87 -7.21 -1.78
CA PRO A 133 -3.36 -8.59 -1.83
C PRO A 133 -3.56 -9.10 -3.27
N HIS A 134 -2.62 -8.79 -4.18
CA HIS A 134 -2.72 -9.15 -5.60
C HIS A 134 -2.01 -10.48 -5.90
N VAL A 135 -2.75 -11.49 -6.35
CA VAL A 135 -2.24 -12.86 -6.54
C VAL A 135 -1.03 -12.91 -7.46
N ASP A 136 -1.07 -12.26 -8.62
CA ASP A 136 0.07 -12.33 -9.55
C ASP A 136 1.31 -11.57 -9.05
N LEU A 137 1.16 -10.64 -8.10
CA LEU A 137 2.30 -9.95 -7.52
C LEU A 137 3.05 -10.89 -6.56
N TRP A 138 2.30 -11.68 -5.78
CA TRP A 138 2.86 -12.77 -4.98
C TRP A 138 3.47 -13.86 -5.86
N ARG A 139 2.85 -14.19 -7.00
CA ARG A 139 3.43 -15.10 -7.99
C ARG A 139 4.78 -14.60 -8.49
N PHE A 140 4.84 -13.32 -8.90
CA PHE A 140 6.07 -12.69 -9.34
C PHE A 140 7.14 -12.68 -8.23
N TYR A 141 6.76 -12.44 -6.98
CA TYR A 141 7.68 -12.52 -5.84
C TYR A 141 8.29 -13.93 -5.68
N LEU A 142 7.47 -14.98 -5.82
CA LEU A 142 7.94 -16.36 -5.74
C LEU A 142 8.86 -16.70 -6.92
N ASP A 143 8.49 -16.32 -8.14
CA ASP A 143 9.32 -16.49 -9.34
C ASP A 143 10.68 -15.77 -9.17
N PHE A 144 10.65 -14.52 -8.70
CA PHE A 144 11.85 -13.72 -8.45
C PHE A 144 12.73 -14.34 -7.36
N THR A 145 12.13 -14.83 -6.26
CA THR A 145 12.87 -15.46 -5.16
C THR A 145 13.53 -16.75 -5.61
N LYS A 146 12.84 -17.55 -6.45
CA LYS A 146 13.40 -18.74 -7.07
C LYS A 146 14.65 -18.39 -7.90
N VAL A 147 14.54 -17.43 -8.83
CA VAL A 147 15.66 -17.03 -9.69
C VAL A 147 16.80 -16.39 -8.91
N ALA A 148 16.50 -15.48 -7.99
CA ALA A 148 17.52 -14.68 -7.30
C ALA A 148 18.24 -15.43 -6.17
N LYS A 149 17.63 -16.48 -5.60
CA LYS A 149 18.17 -17.20 -4.45
C LYS A 149 18.36 -18.68 -4.73
N LEU A 150 17.31 -19.37 -5.17
CA LEU A 150 17.35 -20.82 -5.34
C LEU A 150 18.23 -21.22 -6.52
N ASP A 151 18.02 -20.63 -7.70
CA ASP A 151 18.77 -20.99 -8.91
C ASP A 151 20.26 -20.66 -8.74
N VAL A 152 20.56 -19.49 -8.16
CA VAL A 152 21.95 -19.09 -7.81
C VAL A 152 22.61 -20.06 -6.82
N ALA A 153 21.86 -20.55 -5.83
CA ALA A 153 22.37 -21.53 -4.87
C ALA A 153 22.57 -22.91 -5.49
N VAL A 154 21.69 -23.33 -6.41
CA VAL A 154 21.85 -24.57 -7.16
C VAL A 154 23.08 -24.50 -8.06
N ASP A 155 23.31 -23.35 -8.71
CA ASP A 155 24.48 -23.11 -9.54
C ASP A 155 25.79 -23.09 -8.74
N SER A 156 25.76 -22.62 -7.48
CA SER A 156 26.93 -22.62 -6.60
C SER A 156 27.35 -24.03 -6.16
N LYS A 157 26.48 -25.03 -6.32
CA LYS A 157 26.67 -26.44 -5.93
C LYS A 157 27.02 -26.65 -4.46
N ASP A 158 26.86 -25.65 -3.60
CA ASP A 158 27.06 -25.78 -2.16
C ASP A 158 25.80 -26.37 -1.51
N PRO A 159 25.87 -27.61 -0.95
CA PRO A 159 24.72 -28.25 -0.33
C PRO A 159 24.10 -27.42 0.81
N SER A 160 24.92 -26.68 1.56
CA SER A 160 24.44 -25.83 2.66
C SER A 160 23.66 -24.61 2.13
N ALA A 161 24.16 -23.98 1.07
CA ALA A 161 23.48 -22.86 0.43
C ALA A 161 22.17 -23.28 -0.23
N ILE A 162 22.14 -24.47 -0.86
CA ILE A 162 20.94 -25.04 -1.46
C ILE A 162 19.88 -25.35 -0.40
N ALA A 163 20.28 -25.93 0.74
CA ALA A 163 19.36 -26.21 1.84
C ALA A 163 18.76 -24.92 2.41
N ALA A 164 19.59 -23.92 2.69
CA ALA A 164 19.13 -22.62 3.17
C ALA A 164 18.20 -21.90 2.17
N ALA A 165 18.52 -21.94 0.87
CA ALA A 165 17.68 -21.35 -0.16
C ALA A 165 16.32 -22.06 -0.31
N ARG A 166 16.29 -23.39 -0.12
CA ARG A 166 15.04 -24.16 -0.11
C ARG A 166 14.18 -23.84 1.11
N GLU A 167 14.78 -23.72 2.30
CA GLU A 167 14.06 -23.32 3.52
C GLU A 167 13.43 -21.93 3.35
N LEU A 168 14.21 -20.95 2.86
CA LEU A 168 13.70 -19.61 2.54
C LEU A 168 12.55 -19.64 1.51
N MET A 169 12.61 -20.53 0.53
CA MET A 169 11.56 -20.68 -0.47
C MET A 169 10.28 -21.30 0.13
N SER A 170 10.42 -22.31 1.00
CA SER A 170 9.31 -22.89 1.75
C SER A 170 8.62 -21.85 2.64
N ASP A 171 9.39 -21.03 3.35
CA ASP A 171 8.87 -19.93 4.17
C ASP A 171 8.14 -18.89 3.30
N ALA A 172 8.69 -18.57 2.13
CA ALA A 172 8.06 -17.65 1.18
C ALA A 172 6.72 -18.20 0.65
N PHE A 173 6.62 -19.51 0.36
CA PHE A 173 5.37 -20.15 -0.05
C PHE A 173 4.33 -20.16 1.06
N GLU A 174 4.70 -20.53 2.29
CA GLU A 174 3.77 -20.51 3.42
C GLU A 174 3.29 -19.09 3.74
N LEU A 175 4.16 -18.08 3.65
CA LEU A 175 3.77 -16.67 3.78
C LEU A 175 2.79 -16.25 2.66
N ALA A 176 3.04 -16.64 1.41
CA ALA A 176 2.14 -16.34 0.30
C ALA A 176 0.77 -17.01 0.48
N ILE A 177 0.75 -18.24 1.00
CA ILE A 177 -0.50 -18.97 1.29
C ILE A 177 -1.26 -18.33 2.44
N GLU A 178 -0.58 -17.92 3.51
CA GLU A 178 -1.20 -17.23 4.64
C GLU A 178 -1.87 -15.91 4.19
N ARG A 179 -1.19 -15.16 3.31
CA ARG A 179 -1.65 -13.85 2.87
C ARG A 179 -2.71 -13.91 1.77
N VAL A 180 -2.51 -14.75 0.75
CA VAL A 180 -3.32 -14.74 -0.48
C VAL A 180 -3.83 -16.13 -0.87
N GLY A 181 -3.38 -17.20 -0.21
CA GLY A 181 -3.73 -18.58 -0.56
C GLY A 181 -5.22 -18.93 -0.47
N GLY A 182 -6.02 -18.15 0.27
CA GLY A 182 -7.48 -18.30 0.30
C GLY A 182 -8.21 -17.67 -0.90
N SER A 183 -7.53 -16.85 -1.71
CA SER A 183 -8.15 -16.20 -2.87
C SER A 183 -8.66 -17.23 -3.87
N ILE A 184 -9.74 -16.89 -4.57
CA ILE A 184 -10.32 -17.73 -5.63
C ILE A 184 -9.28 -17.97 -6.74
N ASP A 185 -8.46 -16.95 -7.05
CA ASP A 185 -7.45 -17.01 -8.10
C ASP A 185 -6.09 -17.52 -7.62
N ALA A 186 -5.96 -17.97 -6.36
CA ALA A 186 -4.68 -18.41 -5.81
C ALA A 186 -4.16 -19.76 -6.34
N ALA A 187 -4.93 -20.46 -7.18
CA ALA A 187 -4.58 -21.79 -7.70
C ALA A 187 -3.15 -21.87 -8.29
N PRO A 188 -2.66 -20.88 -9.07
CA PRO A 188 -1.30 -20.91 -9.59
C PRO A 188 -0.22 -20.94 -8.49
N ILE A 189 -0.42 -20.24 -7.37
CA ILE A 189 0.54 -20.21 -6.24
C ILE A 189 0.63 -21.61 -5.61
N TRP A 190 -0.51 -22.26 -5.41
CA TRP A 190 -0.56 -23.62 -4.88
C TRP A 190 0.12 -24.63 -5.81
N LEU A 191 -0.09 -24.50 -7.13
CA LEU A 191 0.55 -25.36 -8.13
C LEU A 191 2.07 -25.14 -8.21
N MET A 192 2.54 -23.90 -8.05
CA MET A 192 3.98 -23.61 -7.94
C MET A 192 4.60 -24.25 -6.70
N TYR A 193 3.91 -24.18 -5.56
CA TYR A 193 4.38 -24.84 -4.34
C TYR A 193 4.40 -26.37 -4.50
N LEU A 194 3.37 -26.92 -5.16
CA LEU A 194 3.30 -28.34 -5.46
C LEU A 194 4.46 -28.80 -6.34
N ALA A 195 4.78 -28.06 -7.41
CA ALA A 195 5.93 -28.35 -8.26
C ALA A 195 7.24 -28.27 -7.48
N PHE A 196 7.41 -27.27 -6.61
CA PHE A 196 8.58 -27.12 -5.77
C PHE A 196 8.79 -28.31 -4.81
N VAL A 197 7.72 -28.77 -4.13
CA VAL A 197 7.79 -29.94 -3.23
C VAL A 197 8.01 -31.25 -4.02
N GLN A 198 7.53 -31.34 -5.26
CA GLN A 198 7.79 -32.49 -6.13
C GLN A 198 9.24 -32.56 -6.64
N GLU A 199 9.95 -31.43 -6.71
CA GLU A 199 11.37 -31.37 -7.07
C GLU A 199 12.29 -31.85 -5.91
N GLU A 200 11.77 -32.06 -4.70
CA GLU A 200 12.54 -32.60 -3.57
C GLU A 200 12.94 -34.06 -3.83
N GLN A 201 14.24 -34.36 -3.70
CA GLN A 201 14.79 -35.71 -3.91
C GLN A 201 14.62 -36.64 -2.70
N ASP A 202 13.91 -36.20 -1.66
CA ASP A 202 13.66 -37.01 -0.47
C ASP A 202 12.74 -38.21 -0.81
N PRO A 203 13.12 -39.47 -0.48
CA PRO A 203 12.24 -40.62 -0.58
C PRO A 203 10.87 -40.46 0.08
N GLN A 204 10.72 -39.54 1.05
CA GLN A 204 9.47 -39.23 1.74
C GLN A 204 8.73 -37.99 1.18
N ALA A 205 9.23 -37.34 0.12
CA ALA A 205 8.63 -36.15 -0.47
C ALA A 205 7.15 -36.35 -0.86
N PHE A 206 6.77 -37.56 -1.26
CA PHE A 206 5.37 -37.89 -1.58
C PHE A 206 4.40 -37.66 -0.40
N LEU A 207 4.87 -37.76 0.86
CA LEU A 207 4.06 -37.43 2.04
C LEU A 207 3.79 -35.94 2.14
N ASN A 208 4.77 -35.11 1.81
CA ASN A 208 4.63 -33.64 1.79
C ASN A 208 3.71 -33.21 0.63
N VAL A 209 3.88 -33.81 -0.55
CA VAL A 209 2.97 -33.64 -1.70
C VAL A 209 1.54 -34.02 -1.33
N ARG A 210 1.34 -35.15 -0.64
CA ARG A 210 0.01 -35.58 -0.15
C ARG A 210 -0.59 -34.57 0.82
N LYS A 211 0.18 -34.12 1.83
CA LYS A 211 -0.28 -33.10 2.80
C LYS A 211 -0.70 -31.81 2.09
N LEU A 212 0.04 -31.40 1.06
CA LEU A 212 -0.26 -30.21 0.30
C LEU A 212 -1.56 -30.38 -0.52
N TYR A 213 -1.75 -31.50 -1.20
CA TYR A 213 -3.03 -31.80 -1.88
C TYR A 213 -4.20 -31.78 -0.91
N HIS A 214 -4.05 -32.38 0.28
CA HIS A 214 -5.10 -32.37 1.31
C HIS A 214 -5.49 -30.95 1.73
N ARG A 215 -4.54 -30.01 1.79
CA ARG A 215 -4.84 -28.59 1.98
C ARG A 215 -5.57 -28.01 0.78
N MET A 216 -5.03 -28.18 -0.43
CA MET A 216 -5.56 -27.58 -1.67
C MET A 216 -7.01 -27.99 -1.97
N VAL A 217 -7.38 -29.26 -1.82
CA VAL A 217 -8.73 -29.75 -2.13
C VAL A 217 -9.81 -29.19 -1.20
N MET A 218 -9.42 -28.63 -0.06
CA MET A 218 -10.33 -28.00 0.89
C MET A 218 -10.47 -26.50 0.65
N VAL A 219 -9.64 -25.89 -0.21
CA VAL A 219 -9.69 -24.45 -0.49
C VAL A 219 -10.56 -24.19 -1.74
N PRO A 220 -11.54 -23.26 -1.66
CA PRO A 220 -12.35 -22.84 -2.81
C PRO A 220 -11.53 -22.11 -3.89
N LEU A 221 -10.89 -22.86 -4.80
CA LEU A 221 -9.99 -22.34 -5.84
C LEU A 221 -10.57 -22.49 -7.26
N ASN A 222 -10.25 -21.54 -8.13
CA ASN A 222 -10.47 -21.69 -9.56
C ASN A 222 -9.71 -22.90 -10.11
N GLY A 223 -10.38 -23.73 -10.90
CA GLY A 223 -9.79 -24.96 -11.43
C GLY A 223 -9.69 -26.13 -10.44
N MET A 224 -10.41 -26.09 -9.30
CA MET A 224 -10.38 -27.16 -8.29
C MET A 224 -10.70 -28.56 -8.82
N GLU A 225 -11.52 -28.68 -9.87
CA GLU A 225 -11.82 -29.97 -10.54
C GLU A 225 -10.57 -30.62 -11.14
N THR A 226 -9.69 -29.79 -11.73
CA THR A 226 -8.42 -30.25 -12.28
C THR A 226 -7.49 -30.71 -11.15
N ILE A 227 -7.42 -29.95 -10.06
CA ILE A 227 -6.64 -30.30 -8.86
C ILE A 227 -7.11 -31.63 -8.28
N TRP A 228 -8.43 -31.86 -8.18
CA TRP A 228 -8.98 -33.13 -7.69
C TRP A 228 -8.61 -34.30 -8.60
N ARG A 229 -8.74 -34.14 -9.92
CA ARG A 229 -8.35 -35.17 -10.90
C ARG A 229 -6.86 -35.51 -10.81
N ASP A 230 -6.01 -34.51 -10.63
CA ASP A 230 -4.56 -34.73 -10.53
C ASP A 230 -4.18 -35.33 -9.17
N TYR A 231 -4.90 -35.02 -8.10
CA TYR A 231 -4.81 -35.71 -6.82
C TYR A 231 -5.17 -37.21 -6.93
N GLU A 232 -6.26 -37.54 -7.63
CA GLU A 232 -6.64 -38.94 -7.86
C GLU A 232 -5.57 -39.72 -8.63
N LYS A 233 -4.98 -39.10 -9.66
CA LYS A 233 -3.86 -39.70 -10.42
C LYS A 233 -2.65 -39.92 -9.53
N PHE A 234 -2.28 -38.92 -8.71
CA PHE A 234 -1.16 -38.99 -7.79
C PHE A 234 -1.31 -40.15 -6.80
N GLU A 235 -2.45 -40.26 -6.11
CA GLU A 235 -2.65 -41.32 -5.11
C GLU A 235 -2.67 -42.74 -5.72
N ARG A 236 -3.17 -42.88 -6.96
CA ARG A 236 -3.16 -44.15 -7.71
C ARG A 236 -1.77 -44.50 -8.25
N ALA A 237 -0.91 -43.52 -8.49
CA ALA A 237 0.46 -43.76 -8.96
C ALA A 237 1.37 -44.30 -7.84
N ILE A 238 1.00 -44.12 -6.57
CA ILE A 238 1.77 -44.63 -5.44
C ILE A 238 1.60 -46.16 -5.33
N PRO A 239 2.70 -46.95 -5.38
CA PRO A 239 2.63 -48.40 -5.26
C PRO A 239 1.98 -48.85 -3.95
N ASN A 240 1.18 -49.92 -4.00
CA ASN A 240 0.54 -50.56 -2.84
C ASN A 240 -0.38 -49.65 -1.98
N ASN A 241 -0.90 -48.55 -2.55
CA ASN A 241 -1.66 -47.53 -1.82
C ASN A 241 -3.17 -47.52 -2.13
N GLU A 242 -3.69 -48.47 -2.92
CA GLU A 242 -5.05 -48.42 -3.46
C GLU A 242 -6.14 -48.36 -2.37
N ALA A 243 -6.06 -49.21 -1.34
CA ALA A 243 -7.03 -49.22 -0.24
C ALA A 243 -7.00 -47.91 0.57
N LEU A 244 -5.81 -47.34 0.79
CA LEU A 244 -5.65 -46.08 1.52
C LEU A 244 -6.15 -44.89 0.70
N ALA A 245 -5.86 -44.88 -0.61
CA ALA A 245 -6.35 -43.87 -1.55
C ALA A 245 -7.88 -43.82 -1.56
N GLN A 246 -8.54 -44.99 -1.61
CA GLN A 246 -10.01 -45.06 -1.53
C GLN A 246 -10.57 -44.50 -0.22
N ASN A 247 -9.89 -44.73 0.90
CA ASN A 247 -10.27 -44.14 2.18
C ASN A 247 -10.10 -42.62 2.17
N PHE A 248 -9.00 -42.09 1.62
CA PHE A 248 -8.82 -40.66 1.47
C PHE A 248 -9.90 -40.04 0.57
N PHE A 249 -10.22 -40.64 -0.57
CA PHE A 249 -11.27 -40.13 -1.45
C PHE A 249 -12.63 -40.07 -0.74
N LYS A 250 -13.00 -41.10 0.03
CA LYS A 250 -14.24 -41.07 0.83
C LYS A 250 -14.27 -39.93 1.86
N VAL A 251 -13.14 -39.61 2.48
CA VAL A 251 -13.04 -38.54 3.49
C VAL A 251 -13.01 -37.15 2.87
N PHE A 252 -12.26 -36.96 1.78
CA PHE A 252 -12.03 -35.65 1.18
C PHE A 252 -13.10 -35.26 0.15
N ARG A 253 -13.83 -36.22 -0.45
CA ARG A 253 -14.86 -35.89 -1.44
C ARG A 253 -15.97 -34.99 -0.89
N PRO A 254 -16.57 -35.24 0.29
CA PRO A 254 -17.55 -34.33 0.87
C PRO A 254 -16.98 -32.94 1.18
N LYS A 255 -15.71 -32.87 1.58
CA LYS A 255 -15.02 -31.59 1.85
C LYS A 255 -14.79 -30.79 0.56
N PHE A 256 -14.40 -31.48 -0.51
CA PHE A 256 -14.26 -30.89 -1.83
C PHE A 256 -15.61 -30.38 -2.36
N ASP A 257 -16.68 -31.16 -2.23
CA ASP A 257 -18.02 -30.74 -2.67
C ASP A 257 -18.52 -29.53 -1.87
N ALA A 258 -18.21 -29.45 -0.56
CA ALA A 258 -18.48 -28.27 0.26
C ALA A 258 -17.67 -27.06 -0.20
N ALA A 259 -16.36 -27.20 -0.42
CA ALA A 259 -15.50 -26.12 -0.93
C ALA A 259 -15.97 -25.63 -2.31
N ARG A 260 -16.47 -26.53 -3.16
CA ARG A 260 -17.04 -26.21 -4.47
C ARG A 260 -18.32 -25.38 -4.37
N ALA A 261 -19.19 -25.71 -3.41
CA ALA A 261 -20.40 -24.93 -3.16
C ALA A 261 -20.02 -23.50 -2.71
N VAL A 262 -19.06 -23.37 -1.80
CA VAL A 262 -18.54 -22.06 -1.36
C VAL A 262 -17.92 -21.29 -2.52
N LEU A 263 -17.12 -21.94 -3.37
CA LEU A 263 -16.53 -21.31 -4.56
C LEU A 263 -17.60 -20.70 -5.46
N ARG A 264 -18.67 -21.46 -5.74
CA ARG A 264 -19.77 -20.99 -6.58
C ARG A 264 -20.44 -19.74 -6.01
N ASP A 265 -20.69 -19.74 -4.71
CA ASP A 265 -21.39 -18.63 -4.05
C ASP A 265 -20.48 -17.40 -3.92
N ARG A 266 -19.16 -17.61 -3.72
CA ARG A 266 -18.14 -16.55 -3.78
C ARG A 266 -18.01 -15.95 -5.18
N ALA A 267 -17.87 -16.78 -6.22
CA ALA A 267 -17.71 -16.31 -7.60
C ALA A 267 -18.83 -15.35 -8.01
N LYS A 268 -20.09 -15.68 -7.67
CA LYS A 268 -21.25 -14.81 -7.93
C LYS A 268 -21.14 -13.41 -7.33
N LEU A 269 -20.48 -13.27 -6.17
CA LEU A 269 -20.29 -11.97 -5.52
C LEU A 269 -19.07 -11.25 -6.08
N TYR A 270 -17.97 -11.97 -6.30
CA TYR A 270 -16.74 -11.39 -6.86
C TYR A 270 -16.91 -10.94 -8.32
N ASP A 271 -17.79 -11.58 -9.10
CA ASP A 271 -18.15 -11.15 -10.46
C ASP A 271 -18.83 -9.77 -10.50
N GLN A 272 -19.36 -9.29 -9.36
CA GLN A 272 -20.05 -7.99 -9.26
C GLN A 272 -19.13 -6.83 -8.87
N VAL A 273 -17.87 -7.12 -8.55
CA VAL A 273 -16.88 -6.11 -8.11
C VAL A 273 -15.62 -6.21 -8.95
N ASN A 274 -14.98 -5.06 -9.20
CA ASN A 274 -13.67 -5.05 -9.82
C ASN A 274 -12.57 -5.03 -8.75
N THR A 275 -11.94 -6.18 -8.52
CA THR A 275 -10.83 -6.35 -7.56
C THR A 275 -9.55 -5.62 -7.97
N ASN A 276 -9.44 -5.21 -9.24
CA ASN A 276 -8.29 -4.50 -9.80
C ASN A 276 -8.59 -3.02 -10.09
N ALA A 277 -9.70 -2.48 -9.57
CA ALA A 277 -10.03 -1.08 -9.74
C ALA A 277 -9.02 -0.17 -9.03
N LEU A 278 -8.71 0.97 -9.67
CA LEU A 278 -7.86 2.00 -9.07
C LEU A 278 -8.64 2.73 -7.96
N ALA A 279 -7.97 3.00 -6.84
CA ALA A 279 -8.59 3.67 -5.72
C ALA A 279 -8.83 5.15 -6.01
N VAL A 280 -10.10 5.53 -6.15
CA VAL A 280 -10.56 6.91 -6.36
C VAL A 280 -11.37 7.40 -5.15
N PRO A 281 -11.45 8.72 -4.90
CA PRO A 281 -12.31 9.27 -3.85
C PRO A 281 -13.79 8.96 -4.11
N ALA A 282 -14.58 8.99 -3.05
CA ALA A 282 -16.03 8.82 -3.14
C ALA A 282 -16.65 9.91 -4.03
N THR A 283 -17.33 9.48 -5.09
CA THR A 283 -18.01 10.38 -6.06
C THR A 283 -19.50 10.56 -5.74
N SER A 284 -19.99 9.94 -4.66
CA SER A 284 -21.41 9.95 -4.24
C SER A 284 -22.39 9.51 -5.36
N SER A 285 -21.89 8.77 -6.36
CA SER A 285 -22.68 8.29 -7.48
C SER A 285 -23.49 7.05 -7.08
N ARG A 286 -24.58 6.77 -7.81
CA ARG A 286 -25.36 5.53 -7.61
C ARG A 286 -24.53 4.28 -7.85
N ALA A 287 -23.60 4.32 -8.80
CA ALA A 287 -22.69 3.22 -9.08
C ALA A 287 -21.75 2.96 -7.90
N ASP A 288 -21.23 4.02 -7.27
CA ASP A 288 -20.36 3.90 -6.09
C ASP A 288 -21.09 3.30 -4.89
N ALA A 289 -22.33 3.74 -4.63
CA ALA A 289 -23.16 3.17 -3.58
C ALA A 289 -23.47 1.68 -3.81
N ALA A 290 -23.74 1.29 -5.06
CA ALA A 290 -23.95 -0.11 -5.43
C ALA A 290 -22.69 -0.95 -5.27
N ASP A 291 -21.53 -0.44 -5.68
CA ASP A 291 -20.24 -1.11 -5.52
C ASP A 291 -19.90 -1.31 -4.04
N MET A 292 -20.09 -0.29 -3.20
CA MET A 292 -19.95 -0.43 -1.74
C MET A 292 -20.89 -1.51 -1.17
N ALA A 293 -22.15 -1.57 -1.61
CA ALA A 293 -23.08 -2.61 -1.19
C ALA A 293 -22.62 -4.02 -1.61
N ASN A 294 -22.06 -4.17 -2.81
CA ASN A 294 -21.50 -5.43 -3.29
C ASN A 294 -20.31 -5.88 -2.41
N TRP A 295 -19.44 -4.96 -2.02
CA TRP A 295 -18.36 -5.24 -1.05
C TRP A 295 -18.90 -5.65 0.32
N GLN A 296 -19.96 -5.01 0.82
CA GLN A 296 -20.58 -5.41 2.07
C GLN A 296 -21.15 -6.84 2.01
N ASN A 297 -21.72 -7.25 0.87
CA ASN A 297 -22.19 -8.63 0.68
C ASN A 297 -21.04 -9.65 0.72
N ILE A 298 -19.87 -9.31 0.15
CA ILE A 298 -18.66 -10.15 0.22
C ILE A 298 -18.20 -10.28 1.67
N LEU A 299 -18.08 -9.17 2.41
CA LEU A 299 -17.67 -9.18 3.81
C LEU A 299 -18.64 -9.98 4.68
N ALA A 300 -19.95 -9.83 4.46
CA ALA A 300 -20.97 -10.59 5.17
C ALA A 300 -20.88 -12.10 4.89
N LEU A 301 -20.61 -12.50 3.64
CA LEU A 301 -20.37 -13.90 3.30
C LEU A 301 -19.17 -14.45 4.07
N GLU A 302 -18.03 -13.77 4.04
CA GLU A 302 -16.83 -14.26 4.72
C GLU A 302 -16.99 -14.29 6.25
N MET A 303 -17.67 -13.30 6.84
CA MET A 303 -17.99 -13.27 8.27
C MET A 303 -18.96 -14.39 8.69
N SER A 304 -19.84 -14.85 7.79
CA SER A 304 -20.71 -16.00 8.02
C SER A 304 -19.96 -17.34 8.11
N ASN A 305 -18.67 -17.34 7.77
CA ASN A 305 -17.76 -18.50 7.81
C ASN A 305 -18.35 -19.75 7.12
N PRO A 306 -18.66 -19.68 5.81
CA PRO A 306 -19.29 -20.78 5.07
C PRO A 306 -18.41 -22.04 5.03
N GLU A 307 -17.09 -21.86 5.12
CA GLU A 307 -16.09 -22.95 5.17
C GLU A 307 -15.95 -23.60 6.55
N ARG A 308 -16.60 -23.05 7.59
CA ARG A 308 -16.47 -23.50 8.99
C ARG A 308 -15.01 -23.59 9.46
N LEU A 309 -14.22 -22.58 9.09
CA LEU A 309 -12.83 -22.43 9.50
C LEU A 309 -12.73 -22.22 11.01
N ASP A 310 -11.60 -22.66 11.58
CA ASP A 310 -11.22 -22.29 12.94
C ASP A 310 -10.93 -20.78 13.06
N ALA A 311 -10.86 -20.28 14.29
CA ALA A 311 -10.72 -18.85 14.55
C ALA A 311 -9.47 -18.23 13.89
N LEU A 312 -8.34 -18.94 13.85
CA LEU A 312 -7.10 -18.43 13.26
C LEU A 312 -7.22 -18.32 11.74
N ARG A 313 -7.73 -19.38 11.09
CA ARG A 313 -7.93 -19.37 9.64
C ARG A 313 -9.01 -18.40 9.18
N LEU A 314 -10.11 -18.28 9.94
CA LEU A 314 -11.15 -17.28 9.69
C LEU A 314 -10.58 -15.86 9.79
N LYS A 315 -9.73 -15.61 10.80
CA LYS A 315 -9.02 -14.33 10.95
C LYS A 315 -8.16 -14.01 9.74
N SER A 316 -7.35 -14.95 9.26
CA SER A 316 -6.53 -14.74 8.06
C SER A 316 -7.38 -14.53 6.81
N ARG A 317 -8.49 -15.26 6.66
CA ARG A 317 -9.44 -15.09 5.54
C ARG A 317 -10.09 -13.71 5.52
N MET A 318 -10.56 -13.25 6.68
CA MET A 318 -11.16 -11.93 6.81
C MET A 318 -10.13 -10.83 6.59
N ARG A 319 -8.91 -10.97 7.12
CA ARG A 319 -7.80 -10.04 6.86
C ARG A 319 -7.52 -9.91 5.36
N TYR A 320 -7.42 -11.01 4.63
CA TYR A 320 -7.24 -10.96 3.17
C TYR A 320 -8.36 -10.17 2.49
N THR A 321 -9.61 -10.46 2.83
CA THR A 321 -10.78 -9.81 2.21
C THR A 321 -10.85 -8.33 2.54
N LEU A 322 -10.51 -7.94 3.78
CA LEU A 322 -10.46 -6.56 4.23
C LEU A 322 -9.29 -5.78 3.64
N GLU A 323 -8.10 -6.39 3.50
CA GLU A 323 -6.97 -5.78 2.77
C GLU A 323 -7.35 -5.58 1.29
N LEU A 324 -8.07 -6.52 0.68
CA LEU A 324 -8.54 -6.38 -0.71
C LEU A 324 -9.56 -5.24 -0.83
N PHE A 325 -10.53 -5.20 0.08
CA PHE A 325 -11.53 -4.13 0.12
C PHE A 325 -10.88 -2.75 0.27
N VAL A 326 -9.95 -2.60 1.22
CA VAL A 326 -9.22 -1.35 1.45
C VAL A 326 -8.25 -1.04 0.30
N SER A 327 -7.75 -2.03 -0.44
CA SER A 327 -6.90 -1.78 -1.61
C SER A 327 -7.65 -1.05 -2.73
N VAL A 328 -8.93 -1.38 -2.93
CA VAL A 328 -9.80 -0.76 -3.94
C VAL A 328 -10.47 0.50 -3.39
N LYS A 329 -10.93 0.46 -2.13
CA LYS A 329 -11.60 1.57 -1.45
C LYS A 329 -10.67 2.31 -0.49
N ARG A 330 -9.41 2.52 -0.90
CA ARG A 330 -8.36 3.12 -0.06
C ARG A 330 -8.71 4.51 0.46
N LEU A 331 -9.49 5.26 -0.30
CA LEU A 331 -9.88 6.64 0.01
C LEU A 331 -11.25 6.74 0.69
N TYR A 332 -11.78 5.62 1.17
CA TYR A 332 -13.04 5.53 1.89
C TYR A 332 -12.76 5.32 3.38
N PRO A 333 -13.01 6.31 4.25
CA PRO A 333 -12.80 6.17 5.69
C PRO A 333 -13.57 4.99 6.32
N GLU A 334 -14.76 4.70 5.78
CA GLU A 334 -15.62 3.59 6.23
C GLU A 334 -14.95 2.22 6.06
N ALA A 335 -14.21 2.01 4.96
CA ALA A 335 -13.52 0.75 4.69
C ALA A 335 -12.43 0.46 5.73
N TRP A 336 -11.63 1.47 6.04
CA TRP A 336 -10.60 1.39 7.08
C TRP A 336 -11.18 1.18 8.48
N TYR A 337 -12.26 1.88 8.80
CA TYR A 337 -12.93 1.72 10.10
C TYR A 337 -13.49 0.30 10.27
N GLN A 338 -14.14 -0.25 9.24
CA GLN A 338 -14.62 -1.64 9.28
C GLN A 338 -13.48 -2.63 9.51
N TYR A 339 -12.34 -2.42 8.86
CA TYR A 339 -11.16 -3.25 9.08
C TYR A 339 -10.65 -3.14 10.53
N ALA A 340 -10.40 -1.93 11.03
CA ALA A 340 -9.93 -1.76 12.40
C ALA A 340 -10.94 -2.26 13.46
N SER A 341 -12.24 -2.11 13.19
CA SER A 341 -13.32 -2.66 14.02
C SER A 341 -13.28 -4.20 14.06
N TYR A 342 -13.02 -4.85 12.93
CA TYR A 342 -12.88 -6.30 12.88
C TYR A 342 -11.70 -6.78 13.73
N GLU A 343 -10.53 -6.14 13.63
CA GLU A 343 -9.35 -6.50 14.43
C GLU A 343 -9.62 -6.35 15.94
N ASN A 344 -10.35 -5.31 16.33
CA ASN A 344 -10.81 -5.14 17.72
C ASN A 344 -11.76 -6.26 18.17
N GLN A 345 -12.69 -6.69 17.32
CA GLN A 345 -13.63 -7.79 17.64
C GLN A 345 -12.91 -9.13 17.82
N VAL A 346 -11.83 -9.35 17.07
CA VAL A 346 -10.98 -10.55 17.18
C VAL A 346 -9.94 -10.42 18.30
N ASN A 347 -10.01 -9.36 19.11
CA ASN A 347 -9.12 -9.09 20.23
C ASN A 347 -7.64 -9.00 19.82
N ASP A 348 -7.35 -8.39 18.66
CA ASP A 348 -6.00 -8.06 18.18
C ASP A 348 -5.82 -6.53 18.08
N PRO A 349 -5.64 -5.87 19.24
CA PRO A 349 -5.61 -4.41 19.29
C PRO A 349 -4.37 -3.80 18.63
N ASP A 350 -3.25 -4.52 18.58
CA ASP A 350 -2.02 -4.01 17.94
C ASP A 350 -2.15 -4.03 16.42
N ALA A 351 -2.80 -5.05 15.87
CA ALA A 351 -3.19 -5.05 14.45
C ALA A 351 -4.14 -3.90 14.12
N ALA A 352 -5.12 -3.61 14.99
CA ALA A 352 -6.03 -2.48 14.79
C ALA A 352 -5.31 -1.12 14.76
N VAL A 353 -4.30 -0.90 15.63
CA VAL A 353 -3.45 0.30 15.60
C VAL A 353 -2.74 0.41 14.26
N SER A 354 -2.10 -0.67 13.81
CA SER A 354 -1.41 -0.69 12.52
C SER A 354 -2.37 -0.37 11.35
N VAL A 355 -3.62 -0.82 11.41
CA VAL A 355 -4.65 -0.48 10.41
C VAL A 355 -5.00 1.02 10.48
N PHE A 356 -5.21 1.59 11.66
CA PHE A 356 -5.50 3.02 11.82
C PHE A 356 -4.34 3.92 11.37
N GLU A 357 -3.10 3.57 11.68
CA GLU A 357 -1.92 4.31 11.23
C GLU A 357 -1.83 4.34 9.69
N ARG A 358 -2.06 3.19 9.03
CA ARG A 358 -2.13 3.12 7.56
C ARG A 358 -3.31 3.92 7.01
N ALA A 359 -4.45 3.92 7.70
CA ALA A 359 -5.64 4.67 7.29
C ALA A 359 -5.38 6.18 7.31
N ILE A 360 -4.74 6.69 8.37
CA ILE A 360 -4.36 8.10 8.48
C ILE A 360 -3.29 8.46 7.46
N ALA A 361 -2.32 7.58 7.19
CA ALA A 361 -1.35 7.79 6.12
C ALA A 361 -2.00 7.81 4.72
N ALA A 362 -3.11 7.10 4.53
CA ALA A 362 -3.85 7.09 3.27
C ALA A 362 -4.79 8.30 3.12
N ILE A 363 -5.42 8.75 4.21
CA ILE A 363 -6.39 9.86 4.23
C ILE A 363 -6.12 10.77 5.44
N PRO A 364 -5.06 11.61 5.38
CA PRO A 364 -4.63 12.42 6.52
C PRO A 364 -5.67 13.48 6.93
N ASP A 365 -6.47 13.97 6.00
CA ASP A 365 -7.46 15.02 6.26
C ASP A 365 -8.75 14.47 6.93
N SER A 366 -8.89 13.14 7.05
CA SER A 366 -10.10 12.51 7.55
C SER A 366 -10.23 12.65 9.07
N SER A 367 -11.03 13.62 9.52
CA SER A 367 -11.35 13.78 10.95
C SER A 367 -12.03 12.53 11.52
N TYR A 368 -12.82 11.81 10.72
CA TYR A 368 -13.50 10.58 11.12
C TYR A 368 -12.51 9.49 11.56
N LEU A 369 -11.47 9.23 10.76
CA LEU A 369 -10.46 8.20 11.10
C LEU A 369 -9.65 8.56 12.33
N HIS A 370 -9.32 9.84 12.49
CA HIS A 370 -8.62 10.32 13.69
C HIS A 370 -9.46 10.16 14.94
N PHE A 371 -10.76 10.48 14.89
CA PHE A 371 -11.66 10.29 16.04
C PHE A 371 -11.83 8.81 16.36
N ALA A 372 -12.03 7.96 15.36
CA ALA A 372 -12.12 6.52 15.57
C ALA A 372 -10.84 5.94 16.18
N PHE A 373 -9.67 6.44 15.77
CA PHE A 373 -8.39 6.01 16.33
C PHE A 373 -8.21 6.49 17.78
N ALA A 374 -8.66 7.70 18.11
CA ALA A 374 -8.66 8.18 19.48
C ALA A 374 -9.62 7.39 20.38
N ASP A 375 -10.83 7.07 19.90
CA ASP A 375 -11.80 6.25 20.62
C ASP A 375 -11.25 4.83 20.90
N HIS A 376 -10.48 4.28 19.96
CA HIS A 376 -9.82 2.99 20.12
C HIS A 376 -8.79 2.96 21.27
N TYR A 377 -8.04 4.04 21.49
CA TYR A 377 -7.18 4.16 22.67
C TYR A 377 -7.98 4.50 23.94
N GLU A 378 -9.04 5.30 23.85
CA GLU A 378 -9.94 5.62 24.97
C GLU A 378 -10.56 4.34 25.56
N ILE A 379 -11.08 3.44 24.71
CA ILE A 379 -11.67 2.16 25.12
C ILE A 379 -10.65 1.28 25.86
N ARG A 380 -9.36 1.38 25.51
CA ARG A 380 -8.27 0.65 26.16
C ARG A 380 -7.73 1.33 27.42
N GLY A 381 -8.21 2.53 27.74
CA GLY A 381 -7.74 3.32 28.87
C GLY A 381 -6.42 4.04 28.61
N ASP A 382 -5.88 4.03 27.38
CA ASP A 382 -4.69 4.81 27.02
C ASP A 382 -5.09 6.25 26.66
N ILE A 383 -5.35 7.02 27.70
CA ILE A 383 -5.77 8.42 27.60
C ILE A 383 -4.65 9.28 27.00
N ALA A 384 -3.38 8.92 27.24
CA ALA A 384 -2.24 9.68 26.76
C ALA A 384 -2.10 9.57 25.24
N ALA A 385 -2.19 8.36 24.69
CA ALA A 385 -2.18 8.14 23.25
C ALA A 385 -3.39 8.77 22.56
N ALA A 386 -4.60 8.62 23.12
CA ALA A 386 -5.80 9.27 22.59
C ALA A 386 -5.66 10.80 22.55
N LYS A 387 -5.10 11.41 23.60
CA LYS A 387 -4.80 12.85 23.62
C LYS A 387 -3.80 13.24 22.52
N ALA A 388 -2.72 12.46 22.33
CA ALA A 388 -1.72 12.75 21.32
C ALA A 388 -2.30 12.79 19.90
N ILE A 389 -3.29 11.96 19.59
CA ILE A 389 -4.00 11.99 18.30
C ILE A 389 -4.75 13.31 18.11
N TYR A 390 -5.50 13.76 19.13
CA TYR A 390 -6.22 15.05 19.05
C TYR A 390 -5.25 16.22 18.90
N GLU A 391 -4.12 16.21 19.61
CA GLU A 391 -3.08 17.23 19.50
C GLU A 391 -2.50 17.29 18.08
N LYS A 392 -2.10 16.13 17.54
CA LYS A 392 -1.58 16.02 16.17
C LYS A 392 -2.61 16.48 15.13
N LEU A 393 -3.88 16.14 15.31
CA LEU A 393 -4.94 16.57 14.39
C LEU A 393 -5.15 18.09 14.44
N ILE A 394 -5.10 18.73 15.62
CA ILE A 394 -5.20 20.19 15.77
C ILE A 394 -4.00 20.92 15.16
N GLU A 395 -2.82 20.31 15.19
CA GLU A 395 -1.62 20.85 14.54
C GLU A 395 -1.74 20.79 13.01
N ALA A 396 -2.17 19.65 12.47
CA ALA A 396 -2.27 19.44 11.02
C ALA A 396 -3.50 20.12 10.39
N HIS A 397 -4.69 19.93 10.97
CA HIS A 397 -5.97 20.40 10.43
C HIS A 397 -6.86 20.99 11.51
N VAL A 398 -6.84 22.31 11.60
CA VAL A 398 -7.62 23.06 12.57
C VAL A 398 -9.11 22.98 12.22
N SER A 399 -9.91 22.52 13.17
CA SER A 399 -11.36 22.47 13.03
C SER A 399 -12.06 22.60 14.37
N ALA A 400 -13.14 23.38 14.39
CA ALA A 400 -14.06 23.48 15.50
C ALA A 400 -14.59 22.10 15.92
N LEU A 401 -14.81 21.20 14.95
CA LEU A 401 -15.27 19.84 15.23
C LEU A 401 -14.23 19.07 16.06
N THR A 402 -12.95 19.18 15.73
CA THR A 402 -11.85 18.57 16.48
C THR A 402 -11.79 19.09 17.92
N TYR A 403 -11.98 20.39 18.14
CA TYR A 403 -12.06 20.94 19.49
C TYR A 403 -13.29 20.46 20.27
N VAL A 404 -14.44 20.32 19.61
CA VAL A 404 -15.67 19.81 20.23
C VAL A 404 -15.52 18.35 20.64
N THR A 405 -14.98 17.50 19.77
CA THR A 405 -14.73 16.08 20.07
C THR A 405 -13.66 15.93 21.15
N TYR A 406 -12.59 16.74 21.08
CA TYR A 406 -11.54 16.73 22.09
C TYR A 406 -12.06 17.17 23.47
N GLN A 407 -12.94 18.17 23.55
CA GLN A 407 -13.61 18.55 24.80
C GLN A 407 -14.45 17.41 25.38
N ARG A 408 -15.19 16.69 24.53
CA ARG A 408 -16.01 15.55 24.95
C ARG A 408 -15.14 14.40 25.45
N PHE A 409 -14.07 14.07 24.75
CA PHE A 409 -13.06 13.11 25.20
C PHE A 409 -12.49 13.51 26.55
N ALA A 410 -11.99 14.75 26.70
CA ALA A 410 -11.40 15.23 27.94
C ALA A 410 -12.39 15.17 29.12
N ARG A 411 -13.68 15.41 28.85
CA ARG A 411 -14.73 15.29 29.86
C ARG A 411 -14.95 13.84 30.33
N ARG A 412 -14.87 12.86 29.42
CA ARG A 412 -15.06 11.43 29.73
C ARG A 412 -13.81 10.80 30.35
N ALA A 413 -12.65 11.00 29.73
CA ALA A 413 -11.43 10.26 30.02
C ALA A 413 -10.83 10.59 31.41
N TYR A 414 -10.87 11.85 31.83
CA TYR A 414 -10.18 12.30 33.06
C TYR A 414 -11.02 12.25 34.34
N GLY A 415 -12.18 11.57 34.33
CA GLY A 415 -13.02 11.37 35.52
C GLY A 415 -13.33 12.68 36.28
N THR A 416 -12.91 12.77 37.54
CA THR A 416 -13.12 13.95 38.41
C THR A 416 -12.44 15.21 37.88
N LYS A 417 -11.31 15.09 37.18
CA LYS A 417 -10.59 16.22 36.55
C LYS A 417 -11.14 16.58 35.16
N GLY A 418 -12.03 15.76 34.59
CA GLY A 418 -12.52 15.95 33.21
C GLY A 418 -13.23 17.28 32.96
N LEU A 419 -13.86 17.88 34.00
CA LEU A 419 -14.44 19.22 33.84
C LEU A 419 -13.36 20.29 33.64
N SER A 420 -12.26 20.20 34.38
CA SER A 420 -11.15 21.14 34.31
C SER A 420 -10.43 21.01 32.96
N GLU A 421 -10.16 19.76 32.54
CA GLU A 421 -9.52 19.49 31.25
C GLU A 421 -10.38 19.97 30.08
N ALA A 422 -11.69 19.70 30.08
CA ALA A 422 -12.59 20.20 29.03
C ALA A 422 -12.62 21.74 28.97
N ARG A 423 -12.57 22.43 30.13
CA ARG A 423 -12.45 23.90 30.18
C ARG A 423 -11.11 24.39 29.64
N ALA A 424 -10.02 23.66 29.88
CA ALA A 424 -8.70 23.99 29.34
C ALA A 424 -8.69 23.89 27.81
N VAL A 425 -9.29 22.83 27.24
CA VAL A 425 -9.45 22.67 25.79
C VAL A 425 -10.30 23.80 25.20
N PHE A 426 -11.42 24.17 25.85
CA PHE A 426 -12.23 25.32 25.43
C PHE A 426 -11.46 26.65 25.46
N LYS A 427 -10.68 26.90 26.52
CA LYS A 427 -9.84 28.09 26.63
C LYS A 427 -8.79 28.12 25.51
N ARG A 428 -8.24 26.98 25.12
CA ARG A 428 -7.30 26.87 24.00
C ARG A 428 -7.99 27.17 22.67
N ALA A 429 -9.15 26.56 22.40
CA ALA A 429 -9.91 26.82 21.17
C ALA A 429 -10.20 28.32 20.99
N ARG A 430 -10.58 29.03 22.07
CA ARG A 430 -10.82 30.48 22.04
C ARG A 430 -9.60 31.36 21.78
N LYS A 431 -8.40 30.84 22.10
CA LYS A 431 -7.14 31.55 21.89
C LYS A 431 -6.50 31.20 20.56
N ASP A 432 -7.03 30.21 19.86
CA ASP A 432 -6.53 29.82 18.56
C ASP A 432 -7.13 30.77 17.51
N GLU A 433 -6.28 31.62 16.95
CA GLU A 433 -6.66 32.63 15.95
C GLU A 433 -6.76 32.04 14.54
N ARG A 434 -6.38 30.76 14.36
CA ARG A 434 -6.46 30.08 13.07
C ARG A 434 -7.93 29.95 12.62
N GLU A 435 -8.16 30.14 11.32
CA GLU A 435 -9.51 30.09 10.75
C GLU A 435 -10.16 28.71 11.01
N GLY A 436 -11.43 28.72 11.39
CA GLY A 436 -12.18 27.50 11.69
C GLY A 436 -11.90 26.87 13.07
N ALA A 437 -10.93 27.38 13.85
CA ALA A 437 -10.61 26.86 15.18
C ALA A 437 -11.76 27.04 16.19
N CYS A 438 -12.33 28.25 16.24
CA CYS A 438 -13.37 28.62 17.20
C CYS A 438 -14.60 29.18 16.48
N THR A 439 -15.55 28.30 16.16
CA THR A 439 -16.87 28.70 15.64
C THR A 439 -17.91 28.64 16.76
N TYR A 440 -19.13 29.15 16.50
CA TYR A 440 -20.25 29.08 17.46
C TYR A 440 -20.53 27.65 17.97
N HIS A 441 -20.21 26.63 17.17
CA HIS A 441 -20.34 25.21 17.55
C HIS A 441 -19.53 24.87 18.80
N VAL A 442 -18.34 25.45 18.96
CA VAL A 442 -17.48 25.21 20.13
C VAL A 442 -18.13 25.76 21.39
N PHE A 443 -18.72 26.97 21.31
CA PHE A 443 -19.46 27.59 22.42
C PHE A 443 -20.72 26.80 22.77
N ALA A 444 -21.51 26.40 21.77
CA ALA A 444 -22.71 25.60 21.97
C ALA A 444 -22.39 24.24 22.61
N ALA A 445 -21.36 23.55 22.12
CA ALA A 445 -20.92 22.27 22.67
C ALA A 445 -20.39 22.42 24.10
N SER A 446 -19.56 23.43 24.38
CA SER A 446 -19.09 23.72 25.73
C SER A 446 -20.25 24.03 26.68
N ALA A 447 -21.25 24.82 26.25
CA ALA A 447 -22.43 25.13 27.06
C ALA A 447 -23.25 23.87 27.44
N ILE A 448 -23.27 22.86 26.57
CA ILE A 448 -23.91 21.55 26.84
C ILE A 448 -23.05 20.69 27.75
N THR A 449 -21.74 20.63 27.50
CA THR A 449 -20.78 19.72 28.16
C THR A 449 -20.46 20.18 29.59
N LEU A 450 -20.49 21.49 29.84
CA LEU A 450 -20.20 22.13 31.13
C LEU A 450 -21.42 22.28 32.04
N LYS A 451 -22.56 21.61 31.75
CA LYS A 451 -23.80 21.67 32.55
C LYS A 451 -23.56 21.33 34.03
N ALA A 452 -23.32 22.36 34.82
CA ALA A 452 -23.58 22.42 36.25
C ALA A 452 -24.23 23.74 36.69
N GLU A 453 -24.22 24.81 35.88
CA GLU A 453 -24.83 26.10 36.27
C GLU A 453 -25.60 26.75 35.11
N LYS A 454 -26.91 27.00 35.30
CA LYS A 454 -27.77 27.76 34.36
C LYS A 454 -27.14 29.10 33.97
N THR A 455 -26.42 29.74 34.89
CA THR A 455 -25.79 31.06 34.74
C THR A 455 -24.62 31.06 33.77
N LEU A 456 -23.80 30.00 33.77
CA LEU A 456 -22.68 29.85 32.83
C LEU A 456 -23.16 29.57 31.41
N ARG A 457 -24.24 28.80 31.25
CA ARG A 457 -24.83 28.48 29.95
C ARG A 457 -25.27 29.72 29.18
N LEU A 458 -25.88 30.68 29.88
CA LEU A 458 -26.30 31.96 29.30
C LEU A 458 -25.10 32.84 28.92
N ARG A 459 -24.04 32.87 29.74
CA ARG A 459 -22.81 33.62 29.44
C ARG A 459 -22.03 33.08 28.24
N PHE A 460 -22.00 31.76 28.03
CA PHE A 460 -21.33 31.18 26.87
C PHE A 460 -22.10 31.42 25.56
N LEU A 461 -23.43 31.40 25.59
CA LEU A 461 -24.26 31.68 24.43
C LEU A 461 -24.32 33.16 24.06
N SER A 462 -24.08 34.07 25.02
CA SER A 462 -24.00 35.51 24.74
C SER A 462 -22.64 35.97 24.20
N LEU A 463 -21.62 35.09 24.23
CA LEU A 463 -20.26 35.36 23.73
C LEU A 463 -20.01 34.78 22.34
N ALA A 464 -20.88 33.88 21.87
CA ALA A 464 -20.94 33.37 20.51
C ALA A 464 -21.75 34.34 19.65
#